data_AF-A0A095XK59-F1
#
_entry.id   AF-A0A095XK59-F1
#
_cell.length_a   1.000
_cell.length_b   1.000
_cell.length_c   1.000
_cell.angle_alpha   90.00
_cell.angle_beta   90.00
_cell.angle_gamma   90.00
#
_symmetry.space_group_name_H-M   'P 1'
#
loop_
_entity.id
_entity.type
_entity.pdbx_description
1 polymer ?
#
loop_
_entity_poly.entity_id
_entity_poly.type
_entity_poly.pdbx_seq_one_letter_code
_entity_poly.pdbx_strand_id
1 'polypeptide(L)'
;MNKYFSINDKIYDIVEKNPRALDFLTANGFEQFMDRSIFDKMAKTVSLSMALKLKRMNVDLYEERLVAYLDSESTSVDRDLIEEVSLSRSDINVEGVLPCPIRIPLLEGFEMWLKDNRDKYAYSIGYELKSANLGLDWIKDQVKTGDVDQIPDILMSAGFDLFFDKELMGQYLDKDVFEAATDEMNSDFCNDYIDLRDPSKKYLITGVVPAVFLVNLDELKGRPVPKTWDDILGPDFEDSVAVPMGDLDLFNALVVNLYKEYGMDGITRLARSYKKSLHPAQMVKAKSTGKSENPAVSIIPYFFTQMIQGKNQLAVWPEDGAVISPIFMIAKKDKKEKTQPIIDFFMSESVGKVFSANGKFPSTNKLVDNGLTPDQKFKWVGWDFIENTDIGALLRELEAKFNEDILK
;
A
#
# COMPACT_ATOMS: atom_id res chain seq x y z
N MET A 1 8.93 -10.60 33.84
CA MET A 1 9.72 -11.19 32.74
C MET A 1 8.75 -11.95 31.86
N ASN A 2 8.65 -11.55 30.60
CA ASN A 2 7.83 -12.24 29.60
C ASN A 2 8.52 -13.56 29.17
N LYS A 3 7.81 -14.43 28.43
CA LYS A 3 8.30 -15.76 28.05
C LYS A 3 9.21 -15.79 26.81
N TYR A 4 9.35 -14.68 26.09
CA TYR A 4 10.02 -14.64 24.78
C TYR A 4 11.45 -14.09 24.84
N PHE A 5 11.67 -13.04 25.62
CA PHE A 5 12.96 -12.36 25.70
C PHE A 5 13.11 -11.55 27.01
N SER A 6 14.34 -11.16 27.33
CA SER A 6 14.63 -10.09 28.28
C SER A 6 14.96 -8.80 27.52
N ILE A 7 14.52 -7.64 28.01
CA ILE A 7 14.89 -6.33 27.43
C ILE A 7 16.41 -6.10 27.39
N ASN A 8 17.19 -6.85 28.16
CA ASN A 8 18.65 -6.78 28.17
C ASN A 8 19.30 -7.72 27.15
N ASP A 9 18.53 -8.59 26.49
CA ASP A 9 19.02 -9.46 25.43
C ASP A 9 19.44 -8.63 24.22
N LYS A 10 20.41 -9.15 23.44
CA LYS A 10 20.80 -8.54 22.17
C LYS A 10 19.64 -8.63 21.18
N ILE A 11 19.46 -7.59 20.38
CA ILE A 11 18.38 -7.56 19.39
C ILE A 11 18.50 -8.75 18.42
N TYR A 12 19.74 -9.15 18.09
CA TYR A 12 20.00 -10.32 17.27
C TYR A 12 19.42 -11.58 17.91
N ASP A 13 19.67 -11.83 19.19
CA ASP A 13 19.20 -13.03 19.90
C ASP A 13 17.66 -13.05 20.02
N ILE A 14 17.04 -11.89 20.18
CA ILE A 14 15.58 -11.76 20.23
C ILE A 14 14.96 -12.15 18.89
N VAL A 15 15.55 -11.67 17.79
CA VAL A 15 15.09 -11.96 16.42
C VAL A 15 15.43 -13.39 16.00
N GLU A 16 16.58 -13.92 16.40
CA GLU A 16 16.96 -15.31 16.10
C GLU A 16 16.00 -16.30 16.78
N LYS A 17 15.59 -16.01 18.03
CA LYS A 17 14.56 -16.80 18.74
C LYS A 17 13.15 -16.56 18.19
N ASN A 18 12.85 -15.35 17.73
CA ASN A 18 11.53 -14.96 17.23
C ASN A 18 11.69 -14.11 15.96
N PRO A 19 11.78 -14.72 14.76
CA PRO A 19 12.07 -13.98 13.52
C PRO A 19 11.11 -12.83 13.23
N ARG A 20 9.83 -12.98 13.61
CA ARG A 20 8.79 -11.94 13.50
C ARG A 20 9.07 -10.69 14.34
N ALA A 21 9.91 -10.79 15.38
CA ALA A 21 10.33 -9.62 16.15
C ALA A 21 11.02 -8.59 15.24
N LEU A 22 11.67 -9.01 14.15
CA LEU A 22 12.27 -8.10 13.18
C LEU A 22 11.21 -7.22 12.51
N ASP A 23 10.07 -7.78 12.12
CA ASP A 23 8.96 -7.04 11.52
C ASP A 23 8.43 -5.98 12.48
N PHE A 24 8.23 -6.37 13.74
CA PHE A 24 7.79 -5.42 14.76
C PHE A 24 8.83 -4.33 15.00
N LEU A 25 10.11 -4.69 15.14
CA LEU A 25 11.20 -3.75 15.38
C LEU A 25 11.34 -2.74 14.23
N THR A 26 11.33 -3.23 12.99
CA THR A 26 11.41 -2.37 11.79
C THR A 26 10.20 -1.46 11.66
N ALA A 27 8.98 -1.96 11.92
CA ALA A 27 7.77 -1.15 11.90
C ALA A 27 7.69 -0.12 13.06
N ASN A 28 8.38 -0.36 14.17
CA ASN A 28 8.28 0.44 15.39
C ASN A 28 9.57 1.18 15.74
N GLY A 29 10.26 1.73 14.72
CA GLY A 29 11.35 2.67 14.94
C GLY A 29 12.73 2.05 14.97
N PHE A 30 12.92 0.86 14.40
CA PHE A 30 14.22 0.31 14.03
C PHE A 30 14.29 -0.03 12.54
N GLU A 31 13.81 0.87 11.69
CA GLU A 31 13.73 0.71 10.23
C GLU A 31 15.09 0.35 9.61
N GLN A 32 16.20 0.81 10.19
CA GLN A 32 17.55 0.51 9.72
C GLN A 32 17.93 -0.98 9.77
N PHE A 33 17.18 -1.80 10.51
CA PHE A 33 17.38 -3.25 10.52
C PHE A 33 16.81 -3.97 9.30
N MET A 34 16.14 -3.25 8.38
CA MET A 34 15.81 -3.77 7.04
C MET A 34 17.08 -4.01 6.20
N ASP A 35 18.16 -3.25 6.46
CA ASP A 35 19.47 -3.54 5.87
C ASP A 35 20.16 -4.66 6.66
N ARG A 36 20.38 -5.80 6.00
CA ARG A 36 20.96 -7.00 6.61
C ARG A 36 22.40 -6.76 7.10
N SER A 37 23.18 -5.90 6.44
CA SER A 37 24.53 -5.53 6.89
C SER A 37 24.50 -4.73 8.19
N ILE A 38 23.53 -3.81 8.32
CA ILE A 38 23.33 -3.02 9.53
C ILE A 38 22.81 -3.89 10.66
N PHE A 39 21.83 -4.77 10.37
CA PHE A 39 21.30 -5.72 11.33
C PHE A 39 22.41 -6.62 11.90
N ASP A 40 23.20 -7.27 11.05
CA ASP A 40 24.25 -8.20 11.49
C ASP A 40 25.34 -7.54 12.34
N LYS A 41 25.65 -6.26 12.07
CA LYS A 41 26.68 -5.51 12.83
C LYS A 41 26.14 -4.93 14.14
N MET A 42 24.96 -4.32 14.10
CA MET A 42 24.41 -3.59 15.25
C MET A 42 23.58 -4.48 16.18
N ALA A 43 22.79 -5.41 15.64
CA ALA A 43 21.87 -6.22 16.45
C ALA A 43 22.63 -7.18 17.38
N LYS A 44 23.84 -7.62 16.99
CA LYS A 44 24.72 -8.50 17.81
C LYS A 44 25.37 -7.77 18.99
N THR A 45 25.48 -6.45 18.92
CA THR A 45 26.23 -5.65 19.89
C THR A 45 25.33 -4.84 20.82
N VAL A 46 24.12 -4.49 20.40
CA VAL A 46 23.19 -3.63 21.15
C VAL A 46 22.02 -4.43 21.73
N SER A 47 21.69 -4.21 23.01
CA SER A 47 20.49 -4.78 23.63
C SER A 47 19.24 -3.95 23.33
N LEU A 48 18.06 -4.57 23.42
CA LEU A 48 16.79 -3.87 23.14
C LEU A 48 16.62 -2.64 24.04
N SER A 49 16.84 -2.77 25.35
CA SER A 49 16.78 -1.68 26.33
C SER A 49 17.74 -0.53 25.98
N MET A 50 18.96 -0.84 25.55
CA MET A 50 19.94 0.18 25.18
C MET A 50 19.53 0.91 23.91
N ALA A 51 19.02 0.19 22.92
CA ALA A 51 18.55 0.76 21.67
C ALA A 51 17.32 1.67 21.89
N LEU A 52 16.38 1.25 22.74
CA LEU A 52 15.21 2.03 23.12
C LEU A 52 15.58 3.30 23.90
N LYS A 53 16.51 3.20 24.85
CA LYS A 53 17.02 4.37 25.59
C LYS A 53 17.71 5.39 24.68
N LEU A 54 18.52 4.93 23.73
CA LEU A 54 19.18 5.79 22.74
C LEU A 54 18.16 6.55 21.88
N LYS A 55 17.06 5.89 21.50
CA LYS A 55 15.94 6.51 20.76
C LYS A 55 14.93 7.25 21.66
N ARG A 56 15.20 7.35 22.98
CA ARG A 56 14.30 7.98 23.99
C ARG A 56 12.89 7.38 23.98
N MET A 57 12.78 6.08 23.72
CA MET A 57 11.51 5.34 23.73
C MET A 57 11.24 4.79 25.14
N ASN A 58 9.97 4.69 25.51
CA ASN A 58 9.56 4.08 26.76
C ASN A 58 9.77 2.57 26.68
N VAL A 59 10.70 2.05 27.51
CA VAL A 59 11.12 0.63 27.47
C VAL A 59 9.98 -0.29 27.84
N ASP A 60 9.24 0.04 28.91
CA ASP A 60 8.17 -0.81 29.44
C ASP A 60 7.01 -0.92 28.44
N LEU A 61 6.59 0.22 27.86
CA LEU A 61 5.53 0.23 26.84
C LEU A 61 5.95 -0.48 25.55
N TYR A 62 7.22 -0.39 25.18
CA TYR A 62 7.72 -1.07 23.98
C TYR A 62 7.79 -2.59 24.18
N GLU A 63 8.27 -3.02 25.36
CA GLU A 63 8.27 -4.42 25.75
C GLU A 63 6.84 -4.98 25.74
N GLU A 64 5.88 -4.28 26.35
CA GLU A 64 4.46 -4.69 26.38
C GLU A 64 3.89 -4.88 24.98
N ARG A 65 4.16 -3.95 24.05
CA ARG A 65 3.68 -4.04 22.66
C ARG A 65 4.35 -5.15 21.87
N LEU A 66 5.66 -5.35 22.04
CA LEU A 66 6.38 -6.44 21.38
C LEU A 66 5.92 -7.80 21.93
N VAL A 67 5.68 -7.90 23.23
CA VAL A 67 5.11 -9.10 23.86
C VAL A 67 3.71 -9.36 23.35
N ALA A 68 2.84 -8.35 23.27
CA ALA A 68 1.49 -8.50 22.70
C ALA A 68 1.53 -8.94 21.22
N TYR A 69 2.47 -8.39 20.44
CA TYR A 69 2.70 -8.80 19.06
C TYR A 69 3.16 -10.27 18.96
N LEU A 70 4.04 -10.73 19.85
CA LEU A 70 4.48 -12.12 19.88
C LEU A 70 3.39 -13.05 20.46
N ASP A 71 2.59 -12.58 21.42
CA ASP A 71 1.48 -13.31 22.03
C ASP A 71 0.29 -13.48 21.09
N SER A 72 0.14 -12.62 20.08
CA SER A 72 -0.82 -12.82 18.97
C SER A 72 -0.60 -14.15 18.24
N GLU A 73 0.56 -14.78 18.42
CA GLU A 73 0.81 -16.15 17.97
C GLU A 73 0.64 -17.20 19.09
N SER A 74 0.78 -16.88 20.38
CA SER A 74 0.59 -17.90 21.42
C SER A 74 -0.86 -18.28 21.74
N THR A 75 -1.82 -17.56 21.14
CA THR A 75 -3.22 -18.03 21.02
C THR A 75 -3.43 -18.98 19.82
N SER A 76 -2.37 -19.25 19.04
CA SER A 76 -2.33 -20.29 18.01
C SER A 76 -1.90 -21.65 18.58
N VAL A 77 -2.46 -22.06 19.71
CA VAL A 77 -2.48 -23.49 20.10
C VAL A 77 -3.64 -24.14 19.35
N ASP A 78 -3.50 -24.21 18.03
CA ASP A 78 -4.32 -25.02 17.09
C ASP A 78 -3.70 -25.02 15.67
N ARG A 79 -2.38 -24.79 15.54
CA ARG A 79 -1.65 -24.91 14.26
C ARG A 79 -1.48 -26.36 13.77
N ASP A 80 -1.89 -27.35 14.55
CA ASP A 80 -1.86 -28.77 14.14
C ASP A 80 -3.11 -29.21 13.34
N LEU A 81 -4.09 -28.33 13.09
CA LEU A 81 -5.34 -28.69 12.39
C LEU A 81 -5.65 -27.92 11.09
N ILE A 82 -4.79 -26.97 10.72
CA ILE A 82 -4.86 -26.30 9.42
C ILE A 82 -3.57 -26.63 8.70
N GLU A 83 -3.57 -27.71 7.90
CA GLU A 83 -2.53 -27.96 6.92
C GLU A 83 -2.20 -26.66 6.18
N GLU A 84 -0.96 -26.18 6.29
CA GLU A 84 -0.38 -25.29 5.28
C GLU A 84 -0.47 -26.05 3.95
N VAL A 85 -1.56 -25.84 3.21
CA VAL A 85 -1.66 -26.36 1.86
C VAL A 85 -0.71 -25.53 1.01
N SER A 86 0.51 -26.03 0.86
CA SER A 86 1.49 -25.63 -0.15
C SER A 86 0.79 -25.18 -1.44
N LEU A 87 0.98 -23.92 -1.86
CA LEU A 87 0.41 -23.32 -3.09
C LEU A 87 0.48 -24.24 -4.32
N SER A 88 1.58 -25.00 -4.47
CA SER A 88 1.77 -25.94 -5.59
C SER A 88 0.83 -27.15 -5.62
N ARG A 89 -0.07 -27.31 -4.63
CA ARG A 89 -1.00 -28.45 -4.52
C ARG A 89 -2.47 -28.06 -4.32
N SER A 90 -2.80 -26.76 -4.36
CA SER A 90 -4.18 -26.33 -4.18
C SER A 90 -4.94 -26.28 -5.51
N ASP A 91 -6.24 -26.55 -5.47
CA ASP A 91 -7.10 -26.43 -6.65
C ASP A 91 -7.31 -24.97 -7.09
N ILE A 92 -7.31 -24.06 -6.10
CA ILE A 92 -7.42 -22.61 -6.25
C ILE A 92 -6.28 -21.90 -5.51
N ASN A 93 -5.57 -21.02 -6.21
CA ASN A 93 -4.50 -20.20 -5.62
C ASN A 93 -4.87 -18.71 -5.60
N VAL A 94 -4.70 -18.09 -4.43
CA VAL A 94 -4.91 -16.65 -4.20
C VAL A 94 -3.58 -16.01 -3.84
N GLU A 95 -3.03 -15.19 -4.73
CA GLU A 95 -1.73 -14.56 -4.51
C GLU A 95 -1.83 -13.05 -4.62
N GLY A 96 -0.88 -12.33 -4.04
CA GLY A 96 -0.89 -10.89 -4.15
C GLY A 96 -0.04 -10.15 -3.14
N VAL A 97 -0.10 -8.83 -3.24
CA VAL A 97 0.47 -7.92 -2.25
C VAL A 97 -0.57 -6.94 -1.77
N LEU A 98 -0.52 -6.63 -0.47
CA LEU A 98 -1.46 -5.72 0.16
C LEU A 98 -0.72 -4.68 1.02
N PRO A 99 -1.27 -3.46 1.14
CA PRO A 99 -0.75 -2.48 2.07
C PRO A 99 -0.66 -3.03 3.51
N CYS A 100 0.49 -2.86 4.14
CA CYS A 100 0.78 -3.39 5.49
C CYS A 100 -0.32 -3.14 6.52
N PRO A 101 -0.96 -1.94 6.58
CA PRO A 101 -1.94 -1.65 7.64
C PRO A 101 -3.24 -2.48 7.55
N ILE A 102 -3.56 -3.06 6.38
CA ILE A 102 -4.76 -3.88 6.17
C ILE A 102 -4.45 -5.37 6.01
N ARG A 103 -3.20 -5.72 5.66
CA ARG A 103 -2.82 -7.11 5.36
C ARG A 103 -3.16 -8.08 6.49
N ILE A 104 -2.73 -7.77 7.72
CA ILE A 104 -2.93 -8.66 8.88
C ILE A 104 -4.43 -8.91 9.16
N PRO A 105 -5.26 -7.86 9.39
CA PRO A 105 -6.67 -8.09 9.68
C PRO A 105 -7.42 -8.74 8.50
N LEU A 106 -7.00 -8.50 7.25
CA LEU A 106 -7.59 -9.18 6.11
C LEU A 106 -7.23 -10.67 6.08
N LEU A 107 -5.97 -11.02 6.35
CA LEU A 107 -5.52 -12.41 6.45
C LEU A 107 -6.23 -13.16 7.57
N GLU A 108 -6.34 -12.57 8.76
CA GLU A 108 -7.08 -13.16 9.88
C GLU A 108 -8.54 -13.41 9.50
N GLY A 109 -9.20 -12.43 8.87
CA GLY A 109 -10.57 -12.58 8.38
C GLY A 109 -10.70 -13.67 7.32
N PHE A 110 -9.73 -13.80 6.42
CA PHE A 110 -9.74 -14.80 5.36
C PHE A 110 -9.51 -16.21 5.91
N GLU A 111 -8.59 -16.37 6.85
CA GLU A 111 -8.33 -17.63 7.55
C GLU A 111 -9.55 -18.11 8.34
N MET A 112 -10.24 -17.19 9.02
CA MET A 112 -11.51 -17.50 9.69
C MET A 112 -12.58 -17.93 8.68
N TRP A 113 -12.73 -17.20 7.58
CA TRP A 113 -13.66 -17.56 6.52
C TRP A 113 -13.34 -18.93 5.90
N LEU A 114 -12.06 -19.23 5.65
CA LEU A 114 -11.62 -20.54 5.16
C LEU A 114 -11.98 -21.64 6.14
N LYS A 115 -11.77 -21.44 7.45
CA LYS A 115 -12.13 -22.40 8.49
C LYS A 115 -13.64 -22.67 8.52
N ASP A 116 -14.47 -21.63 8.43
CA ASP A 116 -15.93 -21.74 8.49
C ASP A 116 -16.56 -22.33 7.22
N ASN A 117 -15.81 -22.36 6.12
CA ASN A 117 -16.29 -22.85 4.83
C ASN A 117 -15.51 -24.07 4.30
N ARG A 118 -14.51 -24.58 5.04
CA ARG A 118 -13.67 -25.72 4.63
C ARG A 118 -14.49 -26.93 4.18
N ASP A 119 -15.53 -27.28 4.94
CA ASP A 119 -16.37 -28.46 4.65
C ASP A 119 -17.42 -28.20 3.56
N LYS A 120 -17.59 -26.94 3.12
CA LYS A 120 -18.58 -26.57 2.09
C LYS A 120 -18.05 -26.72 0.67
N TYR A 121 -16.74 -26.73 0.50
CA TYR A 121 -16.10 -26.77 -0.81
C TYR A 121 -15.40 -28.10 -1.04
N ALA A 122 -15.60 -28.69 -2.21
CA ALA A 122 -14.95 -29.94 -2.61
C ALA A 122 -13.54 -29.74 -3.21
N TYR A 123 -12.90 -28.62 -2.87
CA TYR A 123 -11.61 -28.21 -3.44
C TYR A 123 -10.78 -27.46 -2.40
N SER A 124 -9.46 -27.49 -2.55
CA SER A 124 -8.51 -26.79 -1.68
C SER A 124 -8.23 -25.37 -2.16
N ILE A 125 -8.02 -24.45 -1.20
CA ILE A 125 -7.67 -23.05 -1.46
C ILE A 125 -6.32 -22.76 -0.79
N GLY A 126 -5.31 -22.44 -1.60
CA GLY A 126 -4.01 -21.96 -1.15
C GLY A 126 -3.94 -20.45 -1.28
N TYR A 127 -3.17 -19.79 -0.41
CA TYR A 127 -2.99 -18.34 -0.50
C TYR A 127 -1.60 -17.85 -0.09
N GLU A 128 -1.14 -16.78 -0.75
CA GLU A 128 0.08 -16.06 -0.42
C GLU A 128 -0.12 -14.55 -0.64
N LEU A 129 -0.58 -13.86 0.40
CA LEU A 129 -0.78 -12.41 0.39
C LEU A 129 0.37 -11.73 1.15
N LYS A 130 1.37 -11.24 0.40
CA LYS A 130 2.56 -10.59 0.93
C LYS A 130 2.31 -9.11 1.22
N SER A 131 3.28 -8.49 1.88
CA SER A 131 3.26 -7.05 2.11
C SER A 131 3.74 -6.32 0.85
N ALA A 132 3.09 -5.21 0.50
CA ALA A 132 3.47 -4.37 -0.64
C ALA A 132 4.94 -3.90 -0.59
N ASN A 133 5.52 -3.74 0.62
CA ASN A 133 6.93 -3.37 0.76
C ASN A 133 7.94 -4.44 0.26
N LEU A 134 7.52 -5.70 0.09
CA LEU A 134 8.34 -6.76 -0.48
C LEU A 134 8.37 -6.69 -2.02
N GLY A 135 7.58 -5.82 -2.62
CA GLY A 135 7.46 -5.66 -4.06
C GLY A 135 6.74 -6.83 -4.72
N LEU A 136 6.74 -6.78 -6.06
CA LEU A 136 6.00 -7.67 -6.94
C LEU A 136 6.90 -8.61 -7.75
N ASP A 137 8.22 -8.59 -7.54
CA ASP A 137 9.19 -9.28 -8.42
C ASP A 137 8.88 -10.77 -8.58
N TRP A 138 8.49 -11.46 -7.50
CA TRP A 138 8.14 -12.87 -7.53
C TRP A 138 6.89 -13.18 -8.39
N ILE A 139 5.88 -12.29 -8.38
CA ILE A 139 4.72 -12.41 -9.28
C ILE A 139 5.13 -12.04 -10.71
N LYS A 140 5.92 -10.97 -10.89
CA LYS A 140 6.42 -10.56 -12.20
C LYS A 140 7.21 -11.67 -12.88
N ASP A 141 8.00 -12.43 -12.11
CA ASP A 141 8.77 -13.56 -12.63
C ASP A 141 7.86 -14.70 -13.12
N GLN A 142 6.77 -15.02 -12.40
CA GLN A 142 5.73 -15.96 -12.87
C GLN A 142 5.07 -15.44 -14.16
N VAL A 143 4.69 -14.16 -14.19
CA VAL A 143 4.01 -13.51 -15.33
C VAL A 143 4.88 -13.48 -16.58
N LYS A 144 6.19 -13.24 -16.43
CA LYS A 144 7.14 -13.22 -17.56
C LYS A 144 7.35 -14.59 -18.20
N THR A 145 6.91 -15.69 -17.58
CA THR A 145 6.98 -17.01 -18.21
C THR A 145 6.06 -17.13 -19.43
N GLY A 146 5.01 -16.30 -19.51
CA GLY A 146 3.98 -16.37 -20.54
C GLY A 146 3.04 -17.58 -20.40
N ASP A 147 3.23 -18.40 -19.36
CA ASP A 147 2.39 -19.55 -19.03
C ASP A 147 1.25 -19.08 -18.11
N VAL A 148 0.00 -19.34 -18.53
CA VAL A 148 -1.20 -18.94 -17.77
C VAL A 148 -1.38 -19.80 -16.52
N ASP A 149 -0.85 -21.02 -16.51
CA ASP A 149 -0.95 -21.95 -15.39
C ASP A 149 -0.04 -21.54 -14.23
N GLN A 150 1.00 -20.73 -14.49
CA GLN A 150 1.86 -20.13 -13.47
C GLN A 150 1.24 -18.91 -12.79
N ILE A 151 0.16 -18.35 -13.36
CA ILE A 151 -0.56 -17.23 -12.76
C ILE A 151 -1.55 -17.78 -11.74
N PRO A 152 -1.67 -17.19 -10.54
CA PRO A 152 -2.70 -17.55 -9.57
C PRO A 152 -4.12 -17.39 -10.14
N ASP A 153 -5.06 -18.09 -9.52
CA ASP A 153 -6.46 -18.06 -9.93
C ASP A 153 -7.16 -16.78 -9.49
N ILE A 154 -6.70 -16.16 -8.40
CA ILE A 154 -7.04 -14.82 -7.95
C ILE A 154 -5.75 -14.08 -7.65
N LEU A 155 -5.58 -12.89 -8.23
CA LEU A 155 -4.43 -12.03 -8.02
C LEU A 155 -4.88 -10.68 -7.48
N MET A 156 -4.27 -10.23 -6.39
CA MET A 156 -4.54 -8.92 -5.77
C MET A 156 -3.27 -8.07 -5.71
N SER A 157 -3.32 -6.82 -6.17
CA SER A 157 -2.22 -5.87 -5.97
C SER A 157 -2.71 -4.43 -6.03
N ALA A 158 -2.00 -3.55 -5.33
CA ALA A 158 -2.13 -2.11 -5.56
C ALA A 158 -1.35 -1.69 -6.82
N GLY A 159 -1.68 -0.50 -7.32
CA GLY A 159 -0.88 0.19 -8.32
C GLY A 159 -1.12 -0.27 -9.77
N PHE A 160 -0.46 0.43 -10.69
CA PHE A 160 -0.68 0.30 -12.13
C PHE A 160 0.33 -0.63 -12.83
N ASP A 161 1.51 -0.75 -12.25
CA ASP A 161 2.70 -1.32 -12.89
C ASP A 161 2.55 -2.79 -13.29
N LEU A 162 1.88 -3.60 -12.48
CA LEU A 162 1.68 -5.02 -12.81
C LEU A 162 0.56 -5.24 -13.83
N PHE A 163 -0.60 -4.62 -13.60
CA PHE A 163 -1.85 -4.97 -14.29
C PHE A 163 -1.99 -4.34 -15.67
N PHE A 164 -1.37 -3.19 -15.92
CA PHE A 164 -1.54 -2.41 -17.14
C PHE A 164 -0.25 -2.27 -17.95
N ASP A 165 0.75 -3.10 -17.65
CA ASP A 165 1.93 -3.28 -18.47
C ASP A 165 1.71 -4.43 -19.47
N LYS A 166 1.92 -4.15 -20.76
CA LYS A 166 1.73 -5.12 -21.85
C LYS A 166 2.70 -6.30 -21.81
N GLU A 167 3.90 -6.10 -21.29
CA GLU A 167 4.93 -7.14 -21.12
C GLU A 167 4.70 -7.98 -19.84
N LEU A 168 3.87 -7.49 -18.91
CA LEU A 168 3.45 -8.21 -17.71
C LEU A 168 2.04 -8.78 -17.89
N MET A 169 1.05 -8.31 -17.12
CA MET A 169 -0.29 -8.91 -17.13
C MET A 169 -1.05 -8.65 -18.45
N GLY A 170 -0.71 -7.59 -19.18
CA GLY A 170 -1.39 -7.22 -20.43
C GLY A 170 -1.44 -8.36 -21.45
N GLN A 171 -0.37 -9.15 -21.55
CA GLN A 171 -0.29 -10.30 -22.47
C GLN A 171 -1.36 -11.40 -22.21
N TYR A 172 -1.91 -11.47 -21.00
CA TYR A 172 -2.96 -12.42 -20.62
C TYR A 172 -4.35 -11.80 -20.71
N LEU A 173 -4.46 -10.49 -20.46
CA LEU A 173 -5.70 -9.73 -20.57
C LEU A 173 -6.18 -9.59 -22.01
N ASP A 174 -5.26 -9.57 -22.98
CA ASP A 174 -5.56 -9.62 -24.41
C ASP A 174 -6.13 -10.98 -24.86
N LYS A 175 -5.91 -12.03 -24.05
CA LYS A 175 -6.37 -13.41 -24.31
C LYS A 175 -7.71 -13.72 -23.62
N ASP A 176 -8.38 -12.74 -23.00
CA ASP A 176 -9.65 -12.91 -22.28
C ASP A 176 -9.61 -13.96 -21.16
N VAL A 177 -8.47 -14.06 -20.46
CA VAL A 177 -8.23 -15.07 -19.40
C VAL A 177 -8.98 -14.74 -18.10
N PHE A 178 -9.19 -13.45 -17.82
CA PHE A 178 -9.72 -12.99 -16.54
C PHE A 178 -11.11 -12.41 -16.69
N GLU A 179 -11.96 -12.69 -15.70
CA GLU A 179 -13.28 -12.09 -15.57
C GLU A 179 -13.57 -11.86 -14.08
N ALA A 180 -13.75 -10.60 -13.69
CA ALA A 180 -14.11 -10.19 -12.34
C ALA A 180 -14.85 -8.85 -12.44
N ALA A 181 -16.10 -8.80 -11.98
CA ALA A 181 -16.91 -7.59 -12.07
C ALA A 181 -17.99 -7.54 -10.99
N THR A 182 -18.41 -6.30 -10.69
CA THR A 182 -19.55 -6.00 -9.84
C THR A 182 -20.33 -4.85 -10.48
N ASP A 183 -21.64 -4.95 -10.51
CA ASP A 183 -22.51 -3.83 -10.91
C ASP A 183 -22.79 -2.89 -9.72
N GLU A 184 -22.47 -3.34 -8.51
CA GLU A 184 -22.71 -2.63 -7.26
C GLU A 184 -21.40 -2.08 -6.70
N MET A 185 -21.40 -0.78 -6.38
CA MET A 185 -20.24 -0.09 -5.83
C MET A 185 -20.69 1.03 -4.90
N ASN A 186 -19.82 1.43 -3.98
CA ASN A 186 -19.97 2.58 -3.12
C ASN A 186 -20.23 3.88 -3.92
N SER A 187 -21.13 4.74 -3.42
CA SER A 187 -21.49 6.01 -4.07
C SER A 187 -20.33 7.00 -4.19
N ASP A 188 -19.31 6.88 -3.33
CA ASP A 188 -18.09 7.71 -3.42
C ASP A 188 -17.29 7.41 -4.70
N PHE A 189 -17.44 6.21 -5.25
CA PHE A 189 -16.70 5.68 -6.39
C PHE A 189 -17.57 5.34 -7.61
N CYS A 190 -18.87 5.61 -7.53
CA CYS A 190 -19.84 5.39 -8.59
C CYS A 190 -20.84 6.55 -8.59
N ASN A 191 -20.48 7.64 -9.27
CA ASN A 191 -21.27 8.87 -9.39
C ASN A 191 -20.93 9.61 -10.72
N ASP A 192 -21.54 10.76 -10.96
CA ASP A 192 -21.39 11.53 -12.20
C ASP A 192 -19.94 12.01 -12.47
N TYR A 193 -19.08 12.02 -11.46
CA TYR A 193 -17.70 12.52 -11.54
C TYR A 193 -16.66 11.38 -11.61
N ILE A 194 -16.93 10.23 -10.98
CA ILE A 194 -16.03 9.10 -10.93
C ILE A 194 -16.80 7.77 -10.97
N ASP A 195 -16.34 6.84 -11.81
CA ASP A 195 -16.81 5.46 -11.85
C ASP A 195 -15.60 4.52 -11.88
N LEU A 196 -15.44 3.73 -10.82
CA LEU A 196 -14.37 2.75 -10.69
C LEU A 196 -14.78 1.35 -11.15
N ARG A 197 -16.02 1.15 -11.61
CA ARG A 197 -16.43 -0.14 -12.19
C ARG A 197 -15.74 -0.32 -13.53
N ASP A 198 -15.08 -1.46 -13.71
CA ASP A 198 -14.42 -1.79 -14.97
C ASP A 198 -15.45 -2.13 -16.05
N PRO A 199 -15.58 -1.33 -17.13
CA PRO A 199 -16.50 -1.63 -18.23
C PRO A 199 -16.15 -2.92 -18.97
N SER A 200 -14.88 -3.32 -18.96
CA SER A 200 -14.36 -4.54 -19.59
C SER A 200 -14.54 -5.79 -18.72
N LYS A 201 -14.99 -5.67 -17.47
CA LYS A 201 -15.28 -6.77 -16.53
C LYS A 201 -14.10 -7.71 -16.24
N LYS A 202 -12.88 -7.18 -16.27
CA LYS A 202 -11.63 -7.88 -15.99
C LYS A 202 -11.14 -7.61 -14.57
N TYR A 203 -11.40 -6.43 -14.03
CA TYR A 203 -10.91 -5.98 -12.74
C TYR A 203 -12.01 -5.64 -11.75
N LEU A 204 -11.81 -6.06 -10.51
CA LEU A 204 -12.45 -5.51 -9.34
C LEU A 204 -11.49 -4.57 -8.62
N ILE A 205 -12.02 -3.51 -8.00
CA ILE A 205 -11.27 -2.67 -7.07
C ILE A 205 -11.89 -2.90 -5.69
N THR A 206 -11.10 -3.32 -4.70
CA THR A 206 -11.55 -3.58 -3.32
C THR A 206 -11.54 -2.33 -2.44
N GLY A 207 -10.62 -1.41 -2.72
CA GLY A 207 -10.49 -0.12 -2.07
C GLY A 207 -9.39 0.71 -2.73
N VAL A 208 -9.21 1.94 -2.24
CA VAL A 208 -8.25 2.89 -2.82
C VAL A 208 -7.30 3.46 -1.77
N VAL A 209 -6.10 3.82 -2.22
CA VAL A 209 -5.10 4.56 -1.44
C VAL A 209 -5.06 6.02 -1.94
N PRO A 210 -5.69 6.98 -1.25
CA PRO A 210 -5.67 8.38 -1.66
C PRO A 210 -4.39 9.09 -1.24
N ALA A 211 -3.76 9.80 -2.17
CA ALA A 211 -2.63 10.71 -1.97
C ALA A 211 -3.15 12.12 -1.66
N VAL A 212 -2.65 12.69 -0.56
CA VAL A 212 -3.01 14.03 -0.07
C VAL A 212 -1.75 14.82 0.27
N PHE A 213 -1.93 16.11 0.60
CA PHE A 213 -0.83 16.95 1.05
C PHE A 213 -0.70 16.92 2.57
N LEU A 214 0.52 16.71 3.05
CA LEU A 214 0.92 17.04 4.42
C LEU A 214 1.74 18.33 4.37
N VAL A 215 1.13 19.43 4.78
CA VAL A 215 1.71 20.77 4.74
C VAL A 215 2.41 21.06 6.05
N ASN A 216 3.68 21.45 5.99
CA ASN A 216 4.43 21.95 7.13
C ASN A 216 4.30 23.47 7.19
N LEU A 217 3.50 23.96 8.13
CA LEU A 217 3.17 25.38 8.27
C LEU A 217 4.39 26.25 8.57
N ASP A 218 5.41 25.71 9.25
CA ASP A 218 6.66 26.43 9.53
C ASP A 218 7.48 26.66 8.26
N GLU A 219 7.37 25.74 7.30
CA GLU A 219 8.15 25.74 6.06
C GLU A 219 7.45 26.46 4.90
N LEU A 220 6.16 26.82 5.05
CA LEU A 220 5.46 27.65 4.07
C LEU A 220 6.13 29.03 3.91
N LYS A 221 6.75 29.58 4.96
CA LYS A 221 7.51 30.85 4.91
C LYS A 221 6.72 32.00 4.24
N GLY A 222 5.42 32.08 4.51
CA GLY A 222 4.50 33.09 3.98
C GLY A 222 3.75 32.68 2.70
N ARG A 223 4.07 31.52 2.11
CA ARG A 223 3.30 30.94 1.00
C ARG A 223 1.90 30.52 1.47
N PRO A 224 0.88 30.60 0.59
CA PRO A 224 -0.43 30.05 0.92
C PRO A 224 -0.37 28.54 1.10
N VAL A 225 -1.32 27.99 1.87
CA VAL A 225 -1.53 26.54 1.93
C VAL A 225 -2.00 26.08 0.55
N PRO A 226 -1.31 25.12 -0.11
CA PRO A 226 -1.73 24.62 -1.41
C PRO A 226 -3.05 23.85 -1.28
N LYS A 227 -3.91 24.03 -2.27
CA LYS A 227 -5.26 23.45 -2.32
C LYS A 227 -5.45 22.52 -3.50
N THR A 228 -4.62 22.63 -4.53
CA THR A 228 -4.71 21.84 -5.75
C THR A 228 -3.35 21.24 -6.11
N TRP A 229 -3.34 20.27 -7.02
CA TRP A 229 -2.09 19.74 -7.56
C TRP A 229 -1.32 20.80 -8.36
N ASP A 230 -2.02 21.69 -9.06
CA ASP A 230 -1.38 22.78 -9.81
C ASP A 230 -0.61 23.76 -8.89
N ASP A 231 -1.13 24.04 -7.69
CA ASP A 231 -0.47 24.91 -6.70
C ASP A 231 0.94 24.41 -6.36
N ILE A 232 1.08 23.12 -6.05
CA ILE A 232 2.37 22.53 -5.67
C ILE A 232 3.32 22.38 -6.86
N LEU A 233 2.80 22.46 -8.09
CA LEU A 233 3.56 22.45 -9.35
C LEU A 233 3.97 23.86 -9.77
N GLY A 234 3.59 24.90 -9.04
CA GLY A 234 3.95 26.29 -9.30
C GLY A 234 5.40 26.64 -8.91
N PRO A 235 5.95 27.75 -9.42
CA PRO A 235 7.30 28.21 -9.09
C PRO A 235 7.48 28.52 -7.59
N ASP A 236 6.41 28.92 -6.90
CA ASP A 236 6.44 29.20 -5.45
C ASP A 236 6.78 27.96 -4.60
N PHE A 237 6.63 26.75 -5.17
CA PHE A 237 6.91 25.48 -4.51
C PHE A 237 8.15 24.76 -5.07
N GLU A 238 8.97 25.44 -5.87
CA GLU A 238 10.29 24.94 -6.29
C GLU A 238 11.14 24.48 -5.10
N ASP A 239 11.80 23.31 -5.25
CA ASP A 239 12.64 22.67 -4.22
C ASP A 239 11.99 22.66 -2.82
N SER A 240 10.70 22.33 -2.75
CA SER A 240 9.95 22.36 -1.49
C SER A 240 8.95 21.23 -1.26
N VAL A 241 8.81 20.31 -2.22
CA VAL A 241 7.87 19.19 -2.15
C VAL A 241 8.64 17.88 -1.94
N ALA A 242 8.20 17.07 -0.98
CA ALA A 242 8.67 15.69 -0.87
C ALA A 242 7.74 14.73 -1.59
N VAL A 243 8.34 13.91 -2.46
CA VAL A 243 7.64 12.94 -3.32
C VAL A 243 8.03 11.52 -2.87
N PRO A 244 7.08 10.61 -2.65
CA PRO A 244 7.36 9.28 -2.08
C PRO A 244 7.85 8.29 -3.16
N MET A 245 9.02 8.53 -3.75
CA MET A 245 9.55 7.71 -4.86
C MET A 245 9.79 6.23 -4.49
N GLY A 246 9.98 5.93 -3.19
CA GLY A 246 10.14 4.54 -2.72
C GLY A 246 8.82 3.79 -2.54
N ASP A 247 7.68 4.48 -2.64
CA ASP A 247 6.34 3.89 -2.69
C ASP A 247 5.88 3.90 -4.14
N LEU A 248 6.30 2.89 -4.89
CA LEU A 248 6.10 2.82 -6.34
C LEU A 248 4.61 2.88 -6.71
N ASP A 249 3.73 2.29 -5.91
CA ASP A 249 2.29 2.29 -6.19
C ASP A 249 1.70 3.71 -6.13
N LEU A 250 2.15 4.52 -5.18
CA LEU A 250 1.71 5.91 -5.04
C LEU A 250 2.40 6.83 -6.05
N PHE A 251 3.71 6.64 -6.28
CA PHE A 251 4.46 7.40 -7.26
C PHE A 251 3.90 7.21 -8.67
N ASN A 252 3.62 5.96 -9.06
CA ASN A 252 3.04 5.62 -10.36
C ASN A 252 1.65 6.24 -10.54
N ALA A 253 0.80 6.18 -9.51
CA ALA A 253 -0.50 6.84 -9.51
C ALA A 253 -0.37 8.36 -9.70
N LEU A 254 0.58 8.99 -9.01
CA LEU A 254 0.84 10.42 -9.11
C LEU A 254 1.26 10.82 -10.53
N VAL A 255 2.32 10.22 -11.07
CA VAL A 255 2.88 10.65 -12.36
C VAL A 255 1.91 10.42 -13.51
N VAL A 256 1.14 9.32 -13.52
CA VAL A 256 0.15 9.04 -14.56
C VAL A 256 -1.01 10.04 -14.51
N ASN A 257 -1.51 10.38 -13.32
CA ASN A 257 -2.58 11.38 -13.20
C ASN A 257 -2.10 12.78 -13.62
N LEU A 258 -0.90 13.19 -13.20
CA LEU A 258 -0.34 14.48 -13.61
C LEU A 258 -0.06 14.53 -15.11
N TYR A 259 0.42 13.43 -15.71
CA TYR A 259 0.61 13.35 -17.15
C TYR A 259 -0.71 13.44 -17.91
N LYS A 260 -1.76 12.76 -17.45
CA LYS A 260 -3.09 12.84 -18.09
C LYS A 260 -3.61 14.29 -18.11
N GLU A 261 -3.36 15.06 -17.05
CA GLU A 261 -3.89 16.42 -16.89
C GLU A 261 -3.00 17.50 -17.52
N TYR A 262 -1.68 17.36 -17.41
CA TYR A 262 -0.71 18.41 -17.78
C TYR A 262 0.35 17.95 -18.81
N GLY A 263 0.27 16.70 -19.29
CA GLY A 263 1.28 16.10 -20.17
C GLY A 263 2.67 16.03 -19.53
N MET A 264 3.71 15.97 -20.37
CA MET A 264 5.11 15.95 -19.92
C MET A 264 5.50 17.21 -19.13
N ASP A 265 4.83 18.34 -19.37
CA ASP A 265 5.05 19.58 -18.61
C ASP A 265 4.73 19.37 -17.11
N GLY A 266 3.68 18.61 -16.79
CA GLY A 266 3.35 18.24 -15.41
C GLY A 266 4.50 17.51 -14.70
N ILE A 267 5.18 16.61 -15.40
CA ILE A 267 6.32 15.86 -14.85
C ILE A 267 7.52 16.77 -14.63
N THR A 268 7.82 17.65 -15.58
CA THR A 268 8.90 18.64 -15.43
C THR A 268 8.61 19.61 -14.27
N ARG A 269 7.36 20.06 -14.12
CA ARG A 269 6.96 20.91 -13.00
C ARG A 269 7.04 20.19 -11.66
N LEU A 270 6.69 18.90 -11.61
CA LEU A 270 6.84 18.08 -10.40
C LEU A 270 8.31 17.94 -10.03
N ALA A 271 9.18 17.68 -11.00
CA ALA A 271 10.62 17.59 -10.81
C ALA A 271 11.22 18.91 -10.29
N ARG A 272 10.77 20.06 -10.80
CA ARG A 272 11.16 21.37 -10.25
C ARG A 272 10.74 21.55 -8.78
N SER A 273 9.53 21.13 -8.44
CA SER A 273 9.03 21.24 -7.06
C SER A 273 9.70 20.26 -6.10
N TYR A 274 10.25 19.17 -6.62
CA TYR A 274 10.87 18.10 -5.84
C TYR A 274 12.10 18.60 -5.06
N LYS A 275 12.07 18.37 -3.74
CA LYS A 275 13.19 18.61 -2.82
C LYS A 275 13.93 17.33 -2.50
N LYS A 276 13.18 16.31 -2.09
CA LYS A 276 13.73 15.02 -1.65
C LYS A 276 12.67 13.93 -1.57
N SER A 277 13.11 12.69 -1.68
CA SER A 277 12.30 11.53 -1.38
C SER A 277 12.29 11.23 0.12
N LEU A 278 11.11 10.92 0.65
CA LEU A 278 10.93 10.48 2.04
C LEU A 278 9.94 9.31 2.06
N HIS A 279 10.11 8.40 3.00
CA HIS A 279 9.06 7.43 3.29
C HIS A 279 7.91 8.14 4.03
N PRO A 280 6.62 7.83 3.76
CA PRO A 280 5.49 8.51 4.42
C PRO A 280 5.56 8.52 5.96
N ALA A 281 6.01 7.43 6.57
CA ALA A 281 6.23 7.33 8.02
C ALA A 281 7.30 8.31 8.58
N GLN A 282 8.26 8.74 7.76
CA GLN A 282 9.25 9.77 8.12
C GLN A 282 8.65 11.18 8.01
N MET A 283 7.81 11.41 7.01
CA MET A 283 7.18 12.71 6.74
C MET A 283 6.29 13.17 7.91
N VAL A 284 5.55 12.26 8.54
CA VAL A 284 4.69 12.56 9.71
C VAL A 284 5.47 12.78 11.01
N LYS A 285 6.72 12.31 11.08
CA LYS A 285 7.60 12.45 12.26
C LYS A 285 8.53 13.67 12.17
N ALA A 286 8.56 14.38 11.04
CA ALA A 286 9.45 15.50 10.81
C ALA A 286 9.16 16.63 11.82
N LYS A 287 9.93 16.68 12.91
CA LYS A 287 9.91 17.78 13.87
C LYS A 287 10.71 18.95 13.31
N SER A 288 10.20 20.16 13.51
CA SER A 288 10.88 21.42 13.22
C SER A 288 12.11 21.55 14.13
N THR A 289 13.25 20.97 13.73
CA THR A 289 14.51 21.04 14.49
C THR A 289 15.60 21.73 13.66
N GLY A 290 15.60 23.07 13.67
CA GLY A 290 16.71 23.88 13.15
C GLY A 290 16.96 23.79 11.65
N LYS A 291 17.94 24.59 11.16
CA LYS A 291 18.30 24.88 9.74
C LYS A 291 17.53 24.04 8.71
N SER A 292 16.54 24.67 8.10
CA SER A 292 15.38 24.07 7.44
C SER A 292 15.72 23.41 6.09
N GLU A 293 15.94 22.10 6.13
CA GLU A 293 16.03 21.18 4.97
C GLU A 293 14.71 20.39 4.78
N ASN A 294 13.67 20.78 5.50
CA ASN A 294 12.38 20.09 5.45
C ASN A 294 11.54 20.60 4.27
N PRO A 295 10.75 19.71 3.64
CA PRO A 295 9.82 20.11 2.60
C PRO A 295 8.68 20.93 3.22
N ALA A 296 8.15 21.87 2.46
CA ALA A 296 6.93 22.60 2.81
C ALA A 296 5.69 21.74 2.62
N VAL A 297 5.72 20.84 1.65
CA VAL A 297 4.62 19.92 1.35
C VAL A 297 5.18 18.52 1.18
N SER A 298 4.54 17.52 1.76
CA SER A 298 4.84 16.12 1.48
C SER A 298 3.60 15.45 0.88
N ILE A 299 3.76 14.75 -0.23
CA ILE A 299 2.70 13.92 -0.80
C ILE A 299 2.69 12.59 -0.05
N ILE A 300 1.57 12.26 0.62
CA ILE A 300 1.46 11.06 1.45
C ILE A 300 0.14 10.33 1.20
N PRO A 301 0.07 9.01 1.45
CA PRO A 301 -1.20 8.35 1.66
C PRO A 301 -1.96 9.00 2.83
N TYR A 302 -3.27 9.23 2.66
CA TYR A 302 -4.14 9.85 3.67
C TYR A 302 -4.07 9.13 5.01
N PHE A 303 -3.91 7.80 5.02
CA PHE A 303 -3.74 7.01 6.22
C PHE A 303 -2.68 7.59 7.18
N PHE A 304 -1.54 8.07 6.66
CA PHE A 304 -0.45 8.58 7.49
C PHE A 304 -0.82 9.87 8.23
N THR A 305 -1.84 10.61 7.79
CA THR A 305 -2.29 11.84 8.47
C THR A 305 -2.77 11.59 9.91
N GLN A 306 -3.19 10.36 10.21
CA GLN A 306 -3.61 9.96 11.56
C GLN A 306 -2.44 9.86 12.55
N MET A 307 -1.22 9.77 12.03
CA MET A 307 0.00 9.71 12.82
C MET A 307 0.60 11.09 13.09
N ILE A 308 -0.06 12.18 12.66
CA ILE A 308 0.38 13.54 12.92
C ILE A 308 0.33 13.80 14.44
N GLN A 309 1.49 14.15 15.01
CA GLN A 309 1.63 14.43 16.45
C GLN A 309 1.85 15.93 16.76
N GLY A 310 2.01 16.79 15.74
CA GLY A 310 2.37 18.19 15.89
C GLY A 310 1.31 19.16 15.36
N LYS A 311 1.18 20.32 15.99
CA LYS A 311 0.23 21.38 15.57
C LYS A 311 0.65 22.15 14.31
N ASN A 312 1.89 21.98 13.87
CA ASN A 312 2.47 22.71 12.73
C ASN A 312 2.35 21.91 11.42
N GLN A 313 1.61 20.80 11.44
CA GLN A 313 1.32 19.99 10.26
C GLN A 313 -0.17 20.04 9.97
N LEU A 314 -0.51 20.25 8.71
CA LEU A 314 -1.89 20.29 8.22
C LEU A 314 -2.04 19.27 7.10
N ALA A 315 -2.96 18.31 7.28
CA ALA A 315 -3.40 17.45 6.20
C ALA A 315 -4.38 18.25 5.32
N VAL A 316 -4.12 18.30 4.02
CA VAL A 316 -4.98 18.96 3.03
C VAL A 316 -5.40 17.93 1.99
N TRP A 317 -6.70 17.72 1.89
CA TRP A 317 -7.31 17.01 0.79
C TRP A 317 -7.41 17.96 -0.41
N PRO A 318 -6.81 17.65 -1.58
CA PRO A 318 -6.82 18.58 -2.71
C PRO A 318 -8.25 18.82 -3.21
N GLU A 319 -8.61 20.09 -3.47
CA GLU A 319 -9.93 20.52 -3.93
C GLU A 319 -10.25 19.98 -5.35
N ASP A 320 -9.22 19.77 -6.15
CA ASP A 320 -9.27 19.13 -7.47
C ASP A 320 -9.17 17.59 -7.39
N GLY A 321 -9.08 17.03 -6.18
CA GLY A 321 -9.21 15.62 -5.86
C GLY A 321 -7.91 14.94 -5.41
N ALA A 322 -8.00 14.05 -4.43
CA ALA A 322 -6.90 13.20 -4.01
C ALA A 322 -6.60 12.14 -5.07
N VAL A 323 -5.36 12.05 -5.56
CA VAL A 323 -4.94 11.01 -6.51
C VAL A 323 -5.10 9.64 -5.86
N ILE A 324 -5.78 8.71 -6.52
CA ILE A 324 -5.96 7.35 -5.98
C ILE A 324 -5.01 6.35 -6.62
N SER A 325 -4.46 5.47 -5.78
CA SER A 325 -3.88 4.19 -6.20
C SER A 325 -4.85 3.06 -5.81
N PRO A 326 -5.58 2.45 -6.76
CA PRO A 326 -6.54 1.39 -6.45
C PRO A 326 -5.86 0.07 -6.08
N ILE A 327 -6.56 -0.74 -5.28
CA ILE A 327 -6.18 -2.13 -4.98
C ILE A 327 -7.04 -3.03 -5.88
N PHE A 328 -6.43 -3.49 -6.97
CA PHE A 328 -7.09 -4.30 -7.98
C PHE A 328 -7.12 -5.78 -7.56
N MET A 329 -8.12 -6.47 -8.06
CA MET A 329 -8.29 -7.91 -7.97
C MET A 329 -8.77 -8.43 -9.33
N ILE A 330 -8.12 -9.47 -9.82
CA ILE A 330 -8.53 -10.22 -11.01
C ILE A 330 -8.75 -11.68 -10.64
N ALA A 331 -9.56 -12.38 -11.44
CA ALA A 331 -9.78 -13.81 -11.25
C ALA A 331 -9.90 -14.54 -12.58
N LYS A 332 -9.38 -15.77 -12.65
CA LYS A 332 -9.46 -16.59 -13.86
C LYS A 332 -10.90 -16.96 -14.18
N LYS A 333 -11.28 -16.73 -15.43
CA LYS A 333 -12.64 -16.91 -15.95
C LYS A 333 -13.08 -18.38 -15.97
N ASP A 334 -12.17 -19.29 -16.31
CA ASP A 334 -12.44 -20.72 -16.40
C ASP A 334 -12.67 -21.39 -15.02
N LYS A 335 -12.26 -20.73 -13.93
CA LYS A 335 -12.48 -21.16 -12.54
C LYS A 335 -13.55 -20.35 -11.80
N LYS A 336 -14.36 -19.56 -12.49
CA LYS A 336 -15.35 -18.63 -11.91
C LYS A 336 -16.21 -19.23 -10.79
N GLU A 337 -16.75 -20.43 -10.97
CA GLU A 337 -17.58 -21.08 -9.95
C GLU A 337 -16.83 -21.32 -8.63
N LYS A 338 -15.53 -21.61 -8.69
CA LYS A 338 -14.68 -21.85 -7.52
C LYS A 338 -14.08 -20.58 -6.94
N THR A 339 -13.85 -19.55 -7.77
CA THR A 339 -13.27 -18.27 -7.33
C THR A 339 -14.33 -17.30 -6.79
N GLN A 340 -15.59 -17.40 -7.23
CA GLN A 340 -16.65 -16.48 -6.82
C GLN A 340 -16.84 -16.37 -5.29
N PRO A 341 -16.88 -17.46 -4.50
CA PRO A 341 -17.04 -17.33 -3.06
C PRO A 341 -15.88 -16.60 -2.37
N ILE A 342 -14.67 -16.70 -2.94
CA ILE A 342 -13.48 -16.01 -2.45
C ILE A 342 -13.57 -14.52 -2.81
N ILE A 343 -13.98 -14.21 -4.04
CA ILE A 343 -14.27 -12.84 -4.48
C ILE A 343 -15.33 -12.19 -3.59
N ASP A 344 -16.43 -12.90 -3.31
CA ASP A 344 -17.51 -12.43 -2.45
C ASP A 344 -17.03 -12.13 -1.03
N PHE A 345 -16.10 -12.94 -0.51
CA PHE A 345 -15.42 -12.64 0.76
C PHE A 345 -14.61 -11.35 0.67
N PHE A 346 -13.71 -11.20 -0.30
CA PHE A 346 -12.87 -10.00 -0.43
C PHE A 346 -13.67 -8.72 -0.74
N MET A 347 -14.84 -8.86 -1.36
CA MET A 347 -15.77 -7.76 -1.64
C MET A 347 -16.85 -7.60 -0.57
N SER A 348 -16.82 -8.39 0.52
CA SER A 348 -17.85 -8.37 1.56
C SER A 348 -17.86 -7.07 2.38
N GLU A 349 -18.98 -6.81 3.05
CA GLU A 349 -19.11 -5.65 3.95
C GLU A 349 -18.12 -5.71 5.10
N SER A 350 -17.80 -6.89 5.64
CA SER A 350 -16.81 -7.04 6.73
C SER A 350 -15.41 -6.66 6.25
N VAL A 351 -15.01 -7.09 5.06
CA VAL A 351 -13.73 -6.68 4.45
C VAL A 351 -13.75 -5.19 4.14
N GLY A 352 -14.81 -4.66 3.55
CA GLY A 352 -14.92 -3.23 3.29
C GLY A 352 -14.84 -2.38 4.57
N LYS A 353 -15.42 -2.88 5.67
CA LYS A 353 -15.25 -2.29 7.01
C LYS A 353 -13.81 -2.38 7.50
N VAL A 354 -13.06 -3.45 7.24
CA VAL A 354 -11.62 -3.51 7.58
C VAL A 354 -10.81 -2.47 6.81
N PHE A 355 -11.13 -2.23 5.53
CA PHE A 355 -10.48 -1.20 4.71
C PHE A 355 -10.79 0.22 5.23
N SER A 356 -12.08 0.51 5.43
CA SER A 356 -12.56 1.83 5.89
C SER A 356 -12.24 2.08 7.38
N ALA A 357 -12.19 1.04 8.22
CA ALA A 357 -12.00 1.17 9.66
C ALA A 357 -10.66 1.83 9.98
N ASN A 358 -10.74 2.78 10.92
CA ASN A 358 -9.66 3.71 11.23
C ASN A 358 -9.25 4.55 10.01
N GLY A 359 -10.16 4.91 9.08
CA GLY A 359 -9.99 5.96 8.07
C GLY A 359 -8.80 5.81 7.10
N LYS A 360 -8.38 4.57 6.81
CA LYS A 360 -7.09 4.30 6.17
C LYS A 360 -7.19 4.20 4.64
N PHE A 361 -8.20 3.47 4.16
CA PHE A 361 -8.39 3.17 2.75
C PHE A 361 -9.89 3.15 2.43
N PRO A 362 -10.43 4.16 1.72
CA PRO A 362 -11.82 4.13 1.29
C PRO A 362 -12.15 2.83 0.53
N SER A 363 -13.24 2.18 0.92
CA SER A 363 -13.73 0.92 0.35
C SER A 363 -14.72 1.18 -0.78
N THR A 364 -14.70 0.29 -1.78
CA THR A 364 -15.68 0.25 -2.87
C THR A 364 -16.94 -0.52 -2.53
N ASN A 365 -17.03 -1.16 -1.36
CA ASN A 365 -18.22 -1.89 -0.96
C ASN A 365 -19.42 -0.94 -0.78
N LYS A 366 -20.56 -1.27 -1.41
CA LYS A 366 -21.77 -0.44 -1.46
C LYS A 366 -22.41 -0.13 -0.09
N LEU A 367 -22.15 -0.94 0.93
CA LEU A 367 -22.76 -0.85 2.26
C LEU A 367 -21.86 -0.13 3.28
N VAL A 368 -20.63 0.20 2.90
CA VAL A 368 -19.64 0.80 3.81
C VAL A 368 -19.70 2.32 3.72
N ASP A 369 -19.77 3.00 4.85
CA ASP A 369 -19.52 4.44 4.92
C ASP A 369 -18.00 4.67 5.02
N ASN A 370 -17.45 5.46 4.11
CA ASN A 370 -16.03 5.84 4.12
C ASN A 370 -15.74 7.04 5.02
N GLY A 371 -16.78 7.72 5.54
CA GLY A 371 -16.64 8.89 6.41
C GLY A 371 -16.07 10.11 5.68
N LEU A 372 -16.26 10.19 4.36
CA LEU A 372 -15.79 11.30 3.53
C LEU A 372 -16.81 12.44 3.54
N THR A 373 -16.33 13.68 3.55
CA THR A 373 -17.19 14.86 3.34
C THR A 373 -17.47 15.05 1.84
N PRO A 374 -18.57 15.74 1.46
CA PRO A 374 -18.94 15.92 0.05
C PRO A 374 -17.89 16.62 -0.83
N ASP A 375 -16.97 17.37 -0.22
CA ASP A 375 -15.86 18.08 -0.87
C ASP A 375 -14.60 17.21 -1.06
N GLN A 376 -14.52 16.04 -0.42
CA GLN A 376 -13.39 15.12 -0.56
C GLN A 376 -13.48 14.29 -1.85
N LYS A 377 -13.10 14.92 -2.97
CA LYS A 377 -13.10 14.30 -4.30
C LYS A 377 -11.84 13.47 -4.58
N PHE A 378 -11.89 12.63 -5.60
CA PHE A 378 -10.75 11.82 -6.03
C PHE A 378 -10.26 12.20 -7.44
N LYS A 379 -8.99 11.96 -7.74
CA LYS A 379 -8.44 12.00 -9.10
C LYS A 379 -8.16 10.58 -9.56
N TRP A 380 -8.90 10.17 -10.59
CA TRP A 380 -8.79 8.89 -11.25
C TRP A 380 -8.39 9.07 -12.70
N VAL A 381 -7.43 8.27 -13.15
CA VAL A 381 -6.95 8.29 -14.54
C VAL A 381 -8.02 7.82 -15.53
N GLY A 382 -9.00 7.04 -15.09
CA GLY A 382 -10.14 6.63 -15.93
C GLY A 382 -9.83 5.41 -16.80
N TRP A 383 -10.84 4.55 -16.98
CA TRP A 383 -10.72 3.33 -17.79
C TRP A 383 -10.41 3.63 -19.25
N ASP A 384 -11.03 4.64 -19.85
CA ASP A 384 -10.74 5.05 -21.23
C ASP A 384 -9.25 5.36 -21.46
N PHE A 385 -8.60 6.02 -20.50
CA PHE A 385 -7.17 6.31 -20.62
C PHE A 385 -6.33 5.03 -20.49
N ILE A 386 -6.68 4.18 -19.52
CA ILE A 386 -5.99 2.90 -19.29
C ILE A 386 -6.08 1.99 -20.52
N GLU A 387 -7.27 1.86 -21.11
CA GLU A 387 -7.48 0.96 -22.26
C GLU A 387 -6.78 1.45 -23.53
N ASN A 388 -6.61 2.76 -23.70
CA ASN A 388 -5.99 3.36 -24.88
C ASN A 388 -4.49 3.64 -24.72
N THR A 389 -3.89 3.29 -23.58
CA THR A 389 -2.48 3.62 -23.27
C THR A 389 -1.73 2.40 -22.78
N ASP A 390 -0.49 2.21 -23.25
CA ASP A 390 0.43 1.27 -22.61
C ASP A 390 0.97 1.90 -21.31
N ILE A 391 0.25 1.67 -20.21
CA ILE A 391 0.55 2.30 -18.92
C ILE A 391 1.93 1.90 -18.42
N GLY A 392 2.35 0.63 -18.61
CA GLY A 392 3.68 0.17 -18.24
C GLY A 392 4.80 0.92 -18.98
N ALA A 393 4.68 1.04 -20.31
CA ALA A 393 5.65 1.81 -21.10
C ALA A 393 5.65 3.29 -20.73
N LEU A 394 4.46 3.88 -20.53
CA LEU A 394 4.32 5.27 -20.11
C LEU A 394 4.98 5.50 -18.75
N LEU A 395 4.74 4.65 -17.75
CA LEU A 395 5.35 4.78 -16.42
C LEU A 395 6.87 4.84 -16.47
N ARG A 396 7.51 3.98 -17.28
CA ARG A 396 8.96 4.00 -17.50
C ARG A 396 9.43 5.32 -18.10
N GLU A 397 8.68 5.87 -19.06
CA GLU A 397 8.99 7.16 -19.69
C GLU A 397 8.86 8.32 -18.69
N LEU A 398 7.78 8.35 -17.91
CA LEU A 398 7.52 9.39 -16.91
C LEU A 398 8.55 9.36 -15.78
N GLU A 399 8.90 8.17 -15.29
CA GLU A 399 9.94 7.99 -14.28
C GLU A 399 11.31 8.43 -14.81
N ALA A 400 11.69 8.02 -16.02
CA ALA A 400 12.94 8.43 -16.64
C ALA A 400 13.02 9.96 -16.80
N LYS A 401 11.95 10.58 -17.27
CA LYS A 401 11.83 12.04 -17.42
C LYS A 401 11.95 12.76 -16.08
N PHE A 402 11.24 12.29 -15.06
CA PHE A 402 11.30 12.85 -13.72
C PHE A 402 12.72 12.77 -13.16
N ASN A 403 13.35 11.60 -13.24
CA ASN A 403 14.71 11.36 -12.77
C ASN A 403 15.76 12.19 -13.53
N GLU A 404 15.57 12.43 -14.83
CA GLU A 404 16.44 13.32 -15.62
C GLU A 404 16.31 14.78 -15.16
N ASP A 405 15.08 15.25 -14.91
CA ASP A 405 14.82 16.64 -14.59
C ASP A 405 15.24 17.02 -13.17
N ILE A 406 15.16 16.12 -12.18
CA ILE A 406 15.61 16.42 -10.80
C ILE A 406 17.14 16.51 -10.67
N LEU A 407 17.89 16.15 -11.71
CA LEU A 407 19.35 16.27 -11.77
C LEU A 407 19.82 17.58 -12.42
N LYS A 408 18.90 18.38 -12.98
CA LYS A 408 19.15 19.70 -13.57
C LYS A 408 19.12 20.76 -12.48
#